data_AF-A0A5E4MCL4-F1
#
_entry.id   AF-A0A5E4MCL4-F1
#
_cell.length_a   1.000
_cell.length_b   1.000
_cell.length_c   1.000
_cell.angle_alpha   90.00
_cell.angle_beta   90.00
_cell.angle_gamma   90.00
#
_symmetry.space_group_name_H-M   'P 1'
#
loop_
_entity.id
_entity.type
_entity.pdbx_description
1 polymer ?
#
loop_
_entity_poly.entity_id
_entity_poly.type
_entity_poly.pdbx_seq_one_letter_code
_entity_poly.pdbx_strand_id
1 'polypeptide(L)'
;MKTLDTEILDILHKNPRDNLPMDAVRLRRAAIERNKRCLMTYIWTRLQRLKEMRWEIGAILPSDVRQNLSQSEIEWFNNYCKSLVSYMKTIGPDTGLNLTQDTKPPKSLYTEVRSLVDAGKLELESGEVLILRKNSQYMLSRSQAEPLIRQGILEQVRH
;
A
#
# COMPACT_ATOMS: atom_id res chain seq x y z
N MET A 1 -45.75 17.42 33.88
CA MET A 1 -44.44 17.06 34.43
C MET A 1 -43.40 17.39 33.36
N LYS A 2 -42.98 18.67 33.30
CA LYS A 2 -41.97 19.13 32.34
C LYS A 2 -40.65 18.50 32.76
N THR A 3 -39.98 17.81 31.84
CA THR A 3 -38.72 17.12 32.15
C THR A 3 -37.65 18.17 32.46
N LEU A 4 -36.78 17.88 33.44
CA LEU A 4 -35.67 18.75 33.85
C LEU A 4 -34.84 19.26 32.65
N ASP A 5 -34.78 18.48 31.58
CA ASP A 5 -34.12 18.84 30.32
C ASP A 5 -34.74 20.05 29.63
N THR A 6 -36.07 20.24 29.72
CA THR A 6 -36.77 21.40 29.12
C THR A 6 -36.56 22.68 29.92
N GLU A 7 -36.43 22.58 31.25
CA GLU A 7 -36.11 23.73 32.12
C GLU A 7 -34.63 24.14 31.99
N ILE A 8 -33.72 23.18 31.84
CA ILE A 8 -32.30 23.44 31.57
C ILE A 8 -32.13 24.13 30.20
N LEU A 9 -32.88 23.70 29.17
CA LEU A 9 -32.84 24.33 27.85
C LEU A 9 -33.38 25.77 27.86
N ASP A 10 -34.39 26.06 28.68
CA ASP A 10 -34.97 27.40 28.85
C ASP A 10 -34.05 28.32 29.66
N ILE A 11 -33.30 27.80 30.64
CA ILE A 11 -32.28 28.54 31.41
C ILE A 11 -31.09 28.90 30.52
N LEU A 12 -30.67 27.99 29.63
CA LEU A 12 -29.58 28.22 28.67
C LEU A 12 -29.95 29.20 27.54
N HIS A 13 -31.23 29.30 27.16
CA HIS A 13 -31.71 30.29 26.19
C HIS A 13 -31.90 31.69 26.79
N LYS A 14 -32.08 31.82 28.11
CA LYS A 14 -32.38 33.11 28.77
C LYS A 14 -31.18 34.04 28.96
N ASN A 15 -29.93 33.55 28.86
CA ASN A 15 -28.74 34.39 29.01
C ASN A 15 -27.75 34.27 27.83
N PRO A 16 -27.87 35.10 26.78
CA PRO A 16 -26.96 35.07 25.63
C PRO A 16 -25.53 35.52 25.95
N ARG A 17 -25.26 36.05 27.16
CA ARG A 17 -23.93 36.51 27.60
C ARG A 17 -23.13 35.46 28.40
N ASP A 18 -23.78 34.41 28.93
CA ASP A 18 -23.15 33.37 29.74
C ASP A 18 -22.81 32.08 28.98
N ASN A 19 -23.19 31.98 27.70
CA ASN A 19 -22.86 30.83 26.85
C ASN A 19 -21.42 30.87 26.31
N LEU A 20 -20.68 31.97 26.51
CA LEU A 20 -19.30 32.14 26.06
C LEU A 20 -18.35 30.98 26.47
N PRO A 21 -18.42 30.44 27.71
CA PRO A 21 -17.61 29.28 28.11
C PRO A 21 -18.04 27.98 27.40
N MET A 22 -19.34 27.77 27.22
CA MET A 22 -19.86 26.57 26.54
C MET A 22 -19.59 26.60 25.03
N ASP A 23 -19.67 27.77 24.41
CA ASP A 23 -19.32 27.98 23.02
C ASP A 23 -17.81 27.85 22.78
N ALA A 24 -16.98 28.32 23.72
CA ALA A 24 -15.54 28.08 23.69
C ALA A 24 -15.20 26.57 23.81
N VAL A 25 -15.91 25.83 24.67
CA VAL A 25 -15.75 24.37 24.79
C VAL A 25 -16.19 23.67 23.50
N ARG A 26 -17.32 24.06 22.91
CA ARG A 26 -17.81 23.53 21.62
C ARG A 26 -16.83 23.82 20.49
N LEU A 27 -16.30 25.04 20.42
CA LEU A 27 -15.31 25.43 19.43
C LEU A 27 -14.02 24.60 19.57
N ARG A 28 -13.51 24.45 20.80
CA ARG A 28 -12.33 23.62 21.08
C ARG A 28 -12.56 22.16 20.68
N ARG A 29 -13.73 21.60 21.01
CA ARG A 29 -14.11 20.24 20.62
C ARG A 29 -14.16 20.10 19.10
N ALA A 30 -14.83 21.02 18.40
CA ALA A 30 -14.91 21.02 16.94
C ALA A 30 -13.52 21.13 16.28
N ALA A 31 -12.63 21.96 16.83
CA ALA A 31 -11.25 22.08 16.36
C ALA A 31 -10.47 20.78 16.54
N ILE A 32 -10.58 20.11 17.70
CA ILE A 32 -9.95 18.80 17.94
C ILE A 32 -10.51 17.74 16.99
N GLU A 33 -11.83 17.69 16.81
CA GLU A 33 -12.47 16.74 15.88
C GLU A 33 -12.01 16.97 14.43
N ARG A 34 -11.88 18.23 14.00
CA ARG A 34 -11.34 18.59 12.69
C ARG A 34 -9.90 18.11 12.53
N ASN A 35 -9.04 18.40 13.50
CA ASN A 35 -7.64 17.98 13.47
C ASN A 35 -7.51 16.45 13.45
N LYS A 36 -8.30 15.75 14.27
CA LYS A 36 -8.36 14.28 14.28
C LYS A 36 -8.76 13.73 12.92
N ARG A 37 -9.82 14.27 12.28
CA ARG A 37 -10.26 13.83 10.95
C ARG A 37 -9.19 14.08 9.89
N CYS A 38 -8.55 15.25 9.90
CA CYS A 38 -7.50 15.59 8.93
C CYS A 38 -6.30 14.65 9.07
N LEU A 39 -5.82 14.41 10.30
CA LEU A 39 -4.71 13.50 10.57
C LEU A 39 -5.04 12.05 10.20
N MET A 40 -6.23 11.57 10.55
CA MET A 40 -6.68 10.23 10.16
C MET A 40 -6.76 10.08 8.64
N THR A 41 -7.27 11.08 7.94
CA THR A 41 -7.37 11.06 6.47
C THR A 41 -5.99 11.04 5.84
N TYR A 42 -5.05 11.84 6.35
CA TYR A 42 -3.67 11.86 5.88
C TYR A 42 -2.99 10.50 6.03
N ILE A 43 -3.05 9.92 7.24
CA ILE A 43 -2.46 8.60 7.52
C ILE A 43 -3.12 7.53 6.66
N TRP A 44 -4.46 7.51 6.60
CA TRP A 44 -5.20 6.53 5.82
C TRP A 44 -4.84 6.58 4.34
N THR A 45 -4.76 7.78 3.75
CA THR A 45 -4.39 7.96 2.34
C THR A 45 -2.97 7.46 2.06
N ARG A 46 -2.03 7.72 2.98
CA ARG A 46 -0.66 7.18 2.87
C ARG A 46 -0.63 5.66 2.93
N LEU A 47 -1.41 5.04 3.83
CA LEU A 47 -1.52 3.59 3.92
C LEU A 47 -2.16 2.96 2.67
N GLN A 48 -3.15 3.62 2.04
CA GLN A 48 -3.70 3.14 0.77
C GLN A 48 -2.66 3.14 -0.34
N ARG A 49 -1.84 4.19 -0.45
CA ARG A 49 -0.73 4.22 -1.42
C ARG A 49 0.31 3.12 -1.15
N LEU A 50 0.63 2.86 0.11
CA LEU A 50 1.52 1.75 0.48
C LEU A 50 0.94 0.39 0.09
N LYS A 51 -0.37 0.22 0.26
CA LYS A 51 -1.07 -0.98 -0.20
C LYS A 51 -0.99 -1.11 -1.72
N GLU A 52 -1.28 -0.05 -2.48
CA GLU A 52 -1.17 -0.04 -3.95
C GLU A 52 0.26 -0.44 -4.40
N MET A 53 1.29 0.14 -3.78
CA MET A 53 2.69 -0.23 -4.08
C MET A 53 2.99 -1.72 -3.85
N ARG A 54 2.37 -2.36 -2.84
CA ARG A 54 2.53 -3.82 -2.63
C ARG A 54 1.98 -4.64 -3.81
N TRP A 55 0.92 -4.17 -4.45
CA TRP A 55 0.26 -4.84 -5.57
C TRP A 55 0.94 -4.54 -6.91
N GLU A 56 1.52 -3.34 -7.07
CA GLU A 56 2.22 -2.92 -8.28
C GLU A 56 3.67 -3.42 -8.35
N ILE A 57 4.49 -3.12 -7.33
CA ILE A 57 5.93 -3.37 -7.32
C ILE A 57 6.26 -4.72 -6.68
N GLY A 58 5.59 -5.03 -5.57
CA GLY A 58 5.79 -6.28 -4.83
C GLY A 58 6.13 -6.07 -3.35
N ALA A 59 6.72 -7.10 -2.72
CA ALA A 59 7.04 -7.09 -1.29
C ALA A 59 8.29 -6.26 -0.95
N ILE A 60 9.12 -5.94 -1.94
CA ILE A 60 10.36 -5.19 -1.77
C ILE A 60 10.12 -3.78 -2.28
N LEU A 61 10.18 -2.80 -1.36
CA LEU A 61 10.06 -1.39 -1.71
C LEU A 61 11.41 -0.84 -2.18
N PRO A 62 11.42 0.03 -3.20
CA PRO A 62 12.59 0.81 -3.59
C PRO A 62 13.17 1.62 -2.41
N SER A 63 14.49 1.85 -2.43
CA SER A 63 15.20 2.51 -1.32
C SER A 63 14.77 3.97 -1.12
N ASP A 64 14.50 4.68 -2.20
CA ASP A 64 13.96 6.04 -2.25
C ASP A 64 12.59 6.14 -1.58
N VAL A 65 11.69 5.19 -1.84
CA VAL A 65 10.38 5.14 -1.17
C VAL A 65 10.58 4.85 0.32
N ARG A 66 11.43 3.88 0.65
CA ARG A 66 11.67 3.45 2.03
C ARG A 66 12.25 4.57 2.91
N GLN A 67 13.07 5.47 2.35
CA GLN A 67 13.61 6.64 3.08
C GLN A 67 12.52 7.65 3.47
N ASN A 68 11.40 7.69 2.75
CA ASN A 68 10.29 8.61 2.98
C ASN A 68 9.21 8.05 3.93
N LEU A 69 9.43 6.85 4.50
CA LEU A 69 8.50 6.18 5.39
C LEU A 69 8.93 6.32 6.85
N SER A 70 7.96 6.46 7.75
CA SER A 70 8.24 6.36 9.18
C SER A 70 8.46 4.90 9.59
N GLN A 71 9.13 4.69 10.72
CA GLN A 71 9.35 3.34 11.27
C GLN A 71 8.03 2.57 11.47
N SER A 72 6.98 3.26 11.92
CA SER A 72 5.65 2.67 12.11
C SER A 72 4.99 2.25 10.79
N GLU A 73 5.19 3.02 9.71
CA GLU A 73 4.67 2.67 8.38
C GLU A 73 5.39 1.46 7.80
N ILE A 74 6.72 1.36 8.01
CA ILE A 74 7.52 0.20 7.59
C ILE A 74 7.04 -1.06 8.32
N GLU A 75 6.83 -0.98 9.64
CA GLU A 75 6.31 -2.10 10.42
C GLU A 75 4.91 -2.52 9.95
N TRP A 76 4.02 -1.55 9.72
CA TRP A 76 2.70 -1.81 9.17
C TRP A 76 2.77 -2.50 7.80
N PHE A 77 3.63 -2.02 6.90
CA PHE A 77 3.80 -2.62 5.57
C PHE A 77 4.30 -4.06 5.65
N ASN A 78 5.28 -4.33 6.52
CA ASN A 78 5.78 -5.68 6.76
C ASN A 78 4.69 -6.61 7.31
N ASN A 79 3.86 -6.11 8.22
CA ASN A 79 2.73 -6.86 8.76
C ASN A 79 1.66 -7.13 7.68
N TYR A 80 1.37 -6.13 6.84
CA TYR A 80 0.46 -6.30 5.70
C TYR A 80 0.97 -7.36 4.72
N CYS A 81 2.26 -7.34 4.39
CA CYS A 81 2.90 -8.36 3.55
C CYS A 81 2.76 -9.77 4.15
N LYS A 82 2.99 -9.94 5.46
CA LYS A 82 2.82 -11.21 6.17
C LYS A 82 1.37 -11.70 6.11
N SER A 83 0.40 -10.82 6.39
CA SER A 83 -1.02 -11.16 6.32
C SER A 83 -1.45 -11.57 4.92
N LEU A 84 -0.96 -10.87 3.89
CA LEU A 84 -1.25 -11.19 2.49
C LEU A 84 -0.68 -12.56 2.10
N VAL A 85 0.57 -12.86 2.47
CA VAL A 85 1.18 -14.18 2.24
C VAL A 85 0.43 -15.28 2.98
N SER A 86 0.01 -15.03 4.22
CA SER A 86 -0.83 -15.97 4.96
C SER A 86 -2.13 -16.27 4.22
N TYR A 87 -2.77 -15.24 3.66
CA TYR A 87 -4.00 -15.40 2.89
C TYR A 87 -3.77 -16.16 1.57
N MET A 88 -2.71 -15.83 0.83
CA MET A 88 -2.35 -16.53 -0.42
C MET A 88 -2.14 -18.03 -0.20
N LYS A 89 -1.57 -18.43 0.94
CA LYS A 89 -1.39 -19.84 1.30
C LYS A 89 -2.71 -20.57 1.59
N THR A 90 -3.75 -19.86 2.06
CA THR A 90 -5.05 -20.47 2.34
C THR A 90 -5.90 -20.72 1.10
N ILE A 91 -5.54 -20.13 -0.04
CA ILE A 91 -6.30 -20.25 -1.29
C ILE A 91 -5.67 -21.31 -2.19
N GLY A 92 -6.41 -22.38 -2.48
CA GLY A 92 -6.03 -23.44 -3.42
C GLY A 92 -5.49 -24.70 -2.74
N PRO A 93 -5.62 -25.87 -3.38
CA PRO A 93 -5.10 -27.13 -2.85
C PRO A 93 -3.55 -27.14 -2.87
N ASP A 94 -2.95 -27.49 -1.73
CA ASP A 94 -1.54 -27.78 -1.43
C ASP A 94 -0.43 -26.74 -1.73
N THR A 95 -0.58 -25.83 -2.71
CA THR A 95 0.51 -24.92 -3.12
C THR A 95 0.23 -23.43 -2.87
N GLY A 96 -1.01 -23.06 -2.54
CA GLY A 96 -1.43 -21.67 -2.44
C GLY A 96 -1.54 -20.99 -3.82
N LEU A 97 -2.17 -19.82 -3.87
CA LEU A 97 -2.29 -19.00 -5.09
C LEU A 97 -1.67 -17.63 -4.89
N ASN A 98 -0.71 -17.27 -5.76
CA ASN A 98 -0.13 -15.93 -5.73
C ASN A 98 -1.01 -14.93 -6.48
N LEU A 99 -1.87 -14.23 -5.72
CA LEU A 99 -2.77 -13.20 -6.22
C LEU A 99 -2.07 -11.98 -6.82
N THR A 100 -0.77 -11.80 -6.56
CA THR A 100 -0.03 -10.64 -7.08
C THR A 100 0.52 -10.87 -8.49
N GLN A 101 0.50 -12.09 -9.00
CA GLN A 101 0.97 -12.41 -10.36
C GLN A 101 -0.20 -12.40 -11.37
N ASP A 102 0.13 -12.42 -12.67
CA ASP A 102 -0.82 -12.63 -13.78
C ASP A 102 -1.94 -11.57 -13.91
N THR A 103 -1.59 -10.29 -13.71
CA THR A 103 -2.57 -9.18 -13.88
C THR A 103 -3.02 -8.98 -15.32
N LYS A 104 -2.24 -9.49 -16.29
CA LYS A 104 -2.54 -9.41 -17.72
C LYS A 104 -2.67 -10.83 -18.27
N PRO A 105 -3.62 -11.06 -19.20
CA PRO A 105 -3.80 -12.38 -19.79
C PRO A 105 -2.50 -12.88 -20.45
N PRO A 106 -2.20 -14.19 -20.33
CA PRO A 106 -1.00 -14.76 -20.93
C PRO A 106 -1.14 -14.80 -22.45
N LYS A 107 -0.15 -14.25 -23.16
CA LYS A 107 -0.05 -14.29 -24.63
C LYS A 107 0.91 -15.37 -25.12
N SER A 108 1.95 -15.64 -24.33
CA SER A 108 3.04 -16.58 -24.64
C SER A 108 3.71 -17.02 -23.35
N LEU A 109 4.25 -18.25 -23.35
CA LEU A 109 4.96 -18.86 -22.21
C LEU A 109 6.33 -18.20 -21.97
N TYR A 110 7.04 -17.91 -23.06
CA TYR A 110 8.32 -17.23 -23.06
C TYR A 110 8.17 -15.80 -23.55
N THR A 111 9.00 -14.90 -23.04
CA THR A 111 9.00 -13.49 -23.43
C THR A 111 10.44 -13.01 -23.57
N GLU A 112 10.67 -12.26 -24.64
CA GLU A 112 11.94 -11.59 -24.90
C GLU A 112 12.00 -10.28 -24.11
N VAL A 113 13.00 -10.21 -23.22
CA VAL A 113 13.19 -9.10 -22.29
C VAL A 113 14.58 -8.51 -22.45
N ARG A 114 14.69 -7.19 -22.29
CA ARG A 114 15.94 -6.43 -22.30
C ARG A 114 16.23 -5.92 -20.90
N SER A 115 17.47 -6.07 -20.44
CA SER A 115 17.87 -5.49 -19.15
C SER A 115 18.14 -3.99 -19.27
N LEU A 116 17.53 -3.18 -18.42
CA LEU A 116 17.78 -1.74 -18.33
C LEU A 116 18.96 -1.42 -17.39
N VAL A 117 19.20 -2.29 -16.42
CA VAL A 117 20.21 -2.14 -15.37
C VAL A 117 21.12 -3.37 -15.35
N ASP A 118 22.37 -3.19 -14.90
CA ASP A 118 23.24 -4.31 -14.55
C ASP A 118 22.84 -4.84 -13.17
N ALA A 119 21.99 -5.87 -13.17
CA ALA A 119 21.36 -6.41 -11.95
C ALA A 119 22.12 -7.61 -11.37
N GLY A 120 23.30 -7.94 -11.92
CA GLY A 120 24.13 -9.03 -11.43
C GLY A 120 23.60 -10.42 -11.81
N LYS A 121 23.66 -11.36 -10.87
CA LYS A 121 23.31 -12.78 -11.09
C LYS A 121 21.82 -13.02 -10.78
N LEU A 122 21.08 -13.52 -11.76
CA LEU A 122 19.72 -14.03 -11.62
C LEU A 122 19.75 -15.55 -11.62
N GLU A 123 19.20 -16.18 -10.59
CA GLU A 123 19.03 -17.63 -10.55
C GLU A 123 17.66 -17.97 -11.14
N LEU A 124 17.65 -18.77 -12.21
CA LEU A 124 16.41 -19.30 -12.78
C LEU A 124 15.92 -20.51 -11.97
N GLU A 125 14.64 -20.83 -12.07
CA GLU A 125 14.06 -22.05 -11.50
C GLU A 125 14.69 -23.33 -12.07
N SER A 126 15.31 -23.27 -13.25
CA SER A 126 16.08 -24.37 -13.82
C SER A 126 17.42 -24.62 -13.11
N GLY A 127 17.83 -23.75 -12.19
CA GLY A 127 19.14 -23.77 -11.54
C GLY A 127 20.25 -23.11 -12.38
N GLU A 128 19.92 -22.55 -13.55
CA GLU A 128 20.88 -21.79 -14.36
C GLU A 128 21.07 -20.38 -13.78
N VAL A 129 22.33 -19.92 -13.73
CA VAL A 129 22.68 -18.58 -13.25
C VAL A 129 22.95 -17.67 -14.43
N LEU A 130 22.08 -16.69 -14.62
CA LEU A 130 22.13 -15.75 -15.73
C LEU A 130 22.66 -14.40 -15.26
N ILE A 131 23.71 -13.89 -15.90
CA ILE A 131 24.27 -12.57 -15.58
C ILE A 131 23.55 -11.51 -16.42
N LEU A 132 22.76 -10.67 -15.76
CA LEU A 132 21.98 -9.59 -16.36
C LEU A 132 22.89 -8.38 -16.63
N ARG A 133 23.32 -8.23 -17.88
CA ARG A 133 24.09 -7.06 -18.34
C ARG A 133 23.17 -6.02 -18.95
N LYS A 134 23.50 -4.75 -18.73
CA LYS A 134 22.76 -3.62 -19.32
C LYS A 134 22.64 -3.75 -20.84
N ASN A 135 21.43 -3.50 -21.36
CA ASN A 135 21.05 -3.57 -22.78
C ASN A 135 21.16 -4.95 -23.45
N SER A 136 21.45 -6.01 -22.69
CA SER A 136 21.42 -7.38 -23.21
C SER A 136 19.99 -7.93 -23.23
N GLN A 137 19.71 -8.78 -24.22
CA GLN A 137 18.39 -9.38 -24.43
C GLN A 137 18.43 -10.85 -24.01
N TYR A 138 17.36 -11.29 -23.34
CA TYR A 138 17.22 -12.63 -22.78
C TYR A 138 15.84 -13.17 -23.10
N MET A 139 15.76 -14.48 -23.27
CA MET A 139 14.49 -15.19 -23.39
C MET A 139 14.20 -15.85 -22.05
N LEU A 140 13.24 -15.31 -21.30
CA LEU A 140 12.86 -15.82 -19.99
C LEU A 140 11.43 -16.35 -19.99
N SER A 141 11.11 -17.24 -19.05
CA SER A 141 9.73 -17.60 -18.79
C SER A 141 8.98 -16.37 -18.25
N ARG A 142 7.71 -16.23 -18.61
CA ARG A 142 6.91 -15.07 -18.19
C ARG A 142 6.81 -14.96 -16.67
N SER A 143 6.69 -16.08 -15.97
CA SER A 143 6.60 -16.14 -14.51
C SER A 143 7.83 -15.52 -13.81
N GLN A 144 9.02 -15.71 -14.39
CA GLN A 144 10.28 -15.14 -13.87
C GLN A 144 10.50 -13.70 -14.32
N ALA A 145 10.09 -13.38 -15.55
CA ALA A 145 10.25 -12.04 -16.12
C ALA A 145 9.32 -11.01 -15.47
N GLU A 146 8.07 -11.37 -15.18
CA GLU A 146 7.04 -10.41 -14.74
C GLU A 146 7.38 -9.65 -13.45
N PRO A 147 7.89 -10.28 -12.37
CA PRO A 147 8.34 -9.56 -11.19
C PRO A 147 9.45 -8.54 -11.49
N LEU A 148 10.41 -8.90 -12.36
CA LEU A 148 11.54 -8.05 -12.70
C LEU A 148 11.14 -6.89 -13.64
N ILE A 149 10.15 -7.11 -14.50
CA ILE A 149 9.55 -6.07 -15.34
C ILE A 149 8.83 -5.04 -14.46
N ARG A 150 8.05 -5.50 -13.47
CA ARG A 150 7.34 -4.59 -12.55
C ARG A 150 8.28 -3.77 -11.68
N GLN A 151 9.43 -4.31 -11.32
CA GLN A 151 10.49 -3.58 -10.62
C GLN A 151 11.25 -2.59 -11.52
N GLY A 152 11.01 -2.61 -12.84
CA GLY A 152 11.70 -1.73 -13.80
C GLY A 152 13.13 -2.16 -14.13
N ILE A 153 13.51 -3.40 -13.79
CA ILE A 153 14.83 -3.95 -14.11
C ILE A 153 14.88 -4.42 -15.56
N LEU A 154 13.78 -5.04 -16.02
CA LEU A 154 13.64 -5.59 -17.36
C LEU A 154 12.53 -4.86 -18.13
N GLU A 155 12.71 -4.76 -19.44
CA GLU A 155 11.72 -4.23 -20.38
C GLU A 155 11.33 -5.32 -21.39
N GLN A 156 10.04 -5.48 -21.68
CA GLN A 156 9.56 -6.42 -22.69
C GLN A 156 9.77 -5.83 -24.10
N VAL A 157 10.51 -6.52 -24.97
CA VAL A 157 10.83 -6.03 -26.33
C VAL A 157 9.71 -6.32 -27.32
N ARG A 158 9.05 -7.48 -27.22
CA ARG A 158 7.98 -7.92 -28.15
C ARG A 158 6.69 -8.23 -27.40
N HIS A 159 5.58 -7.66 -27.88
CA HIS A 159 4.25 -7.71 -27.27
C HIS A 159 3.35 -8.85 -27.72
#